data_AF-A0A847FAZ5-F1
#
_entry.id   AF-A0A847FAZ5-F1
#
_cell.length_a   1.000
_cell.length_b   1.000
_cell.length_c   1.000
_cell.angle_alpha   90.00
_cell.angle_beta   90.00
_cell.angle_gamma   90.00
#
_symmetry.space_group_name_H-M   'P 1'
#
loop_
_entity.id
_entity.type
_entity.pdbx_description
1 polymer ?
#
loop_
_entity_poly.entity_id
_entity_poly.type
_entity_poly.pdbx_seq_one_letter_code
_entity_poly.pdbx_strand_id
1 'polypeptide(L)'
;MFLSGMLIGMAVLGLVVFIVIKSIPVRWYEWLLGTLGLGLLLFSLQNTVSAGQEYWPGAPLIFFLVFGIPALLMIGIAIGLSVFRILKSNHANADNNITGK
;
A
#
# COMPACT_ATOMS: atom_id res chain seq x y z
N MET A 1 -7.21 -20.72 -8.78
CA MET A 1 -6.33 -19.75 -9.47
C MET A 1 -7.09 -18.49 -9.93
N PHE A 2 -8.29 -18.61 -10.53
CA PHE A 2 -9.10 -17.44 -10.92
C PHE A 2 -9.69 -16.65 -9.74
N LEU A 3 -10.30 -17.34 -8.75
CA LEU A 3 -10.93 -16.70 -7.58
C LEU A 3 -9.96 -15.84 -6.74
N SER A 4 -8.72 -16.31 -6.57
CA SER A 4 -7.68 -15.60 -5.82
C SER A 4 -7.26 -14.29 -6.50
N GLY A 5 -7.15 -14.29 -7.84
CA GLY A 5 -6.89 -13.07 -8.61
C GLY A 5 -8.07 -12.10 -8.55
N MET A 6 -9.30 -12.61 -8.53
CA MET A 6 -10.51 -11.79 -8.41
C MET A 6 -10.62 -11.12 -7.03
N LEU A 7 -10.35 -11.84 -5.94
CA LEU A 7 -10.29 -11.30 -4.59
C LEU A 7 -9.23 -10.21 -4.45
N ILE A 8 -8.05 -10.44 -5.02
CA ILE A 8 -6.98 -9.44 -5.07
C ILE A 8 -7.44 -8.20 -5.84
N GLY A 9 -8.00 -8.38 -7.04
CA GLY A 9 -8.49 -7.26 -7.86
C GLY A 9 -9.57 -6.44 -7.15
N MET A 10 -10.50 -7.09 -6.45
CA MET A 10 -11.51 -6.44 -5.63
C MET A 10 -10.89 -5.65 -4.46
N ALA A 11 -9.87 -6.19 -3.79
CA ALA A 11 -9.18 -5.50 -2.72
C ALA A 11 -8.46 -4.23 -3.21
N VAL A 12 -7.81 -4.31 -4.37
CA VAL A 12 -7.13 -3.16 -4.99
C VAL A 12 -8.14 -2.09 -5.42
N LEU A 13 -9.22 -2.49 -6.10
CA LEU A 13 -10.28 -1.57 -6.50
C LEU A 13 -10.95 -0.91 -5.29
N GLY A 14 -11.21 -1.67 -4.23
CA GLY A 14 -11.76 -1.14 -2.97
C GLY A 14 -10.84 -0.07 -2.37
N LEU A 15 -9.53 -0.31 -2.36
CA LEU A 15 -8.55 0.67 -1.90
C LEU A 15 -8.56 1.95 -2.75
N VAL A 16 -8.59 1.82 -4.08
CA VAL A 16 -8.63 2.97 -5.00
C VAL A 16 -9.92 3.77 -4.81
N VAL A 17 -11.07 3.10 -4.75
CA VAL A 17 -12.37 3.74 -4.51
C VAL A 17 -12.38 4.46 -3.17
N PHE A 18 -11.82 3.87 -2.11
CA PHE A 18 -11.70 4.50 -0.80
C PHE A 18 -10.89 5.81 -0.85
N ILE A 19 -9.77 5.82 -1.57
CA ILE A 19 -8.92 7.00 -1.75
C ILE A 19 -9.69 8.11 -2.49
N VAL A 20 -10.44 7.75 -3.53
CA VAL A 20 -11.26 8.68 -4.32
C VAL A 20 -12.39 9.27 -3.50
N ILE A 21 -13.15 8.44 -2.77
CA ILE A 21 -14.27 8.90 -1.93
C ILE A 21 -13.79 9.85 -0.83
N LYS A 22 -12.63 9.57 -0.22
CA LYS A 22 -12.04 10.43 0.81
C LYS A 22 -11.37 11.69 0.25
N SER A 23 -11.34 11.89 -1.07
CA SER A 23 -10.68 13.03 -1.74
C SER A 23 -9.26 13.27 -1.22
N ILE A 24 -8.53 12.18 -0.95
CA ILE A 24 -7.19 12.28 -0.39
C ILE A 24 -6.28 12.89 -1.47
N PRO A 25 -5.58 14.00 -1.20
CA PRO A 25 -4.70 14.63 -2.16
C PRO A 25 -3.39 13.82 -2.28
N VAL A 26 -3.48 12.73 -3.04
CA VAL A 26 -2.34 11.85 -3.35
C VAL A 26 -1.54 12.46 -4.50
N ARG A 27 -0.24 12.66 -4.28
CA ARG A 27 0.70 13.16 -5.29
C ARG A 27 1.15 12.03 -6.22
N TRP A 28 1.64 12.39 -7.41
CA TRP A 28 2.05 11.43 -8.44
C TRP A 28 3.06 10.38 -7.92
N TYR A 29 4.02 10.77 -7.08
CA TYR A 29 5.03 9.86 -6.54
C TYR A 29 4.48 8.93 -5.46
N GLU A 30 3.43 9.34 -4.74
CA GLU A 30 2.76 8.50 -3.74
C GLU A 30 1.91 7.43 -4.43
N TRP A 31 1.28 7.82 -5.54
CA TRP A 31 0.62 6.88 -6.44
C TRP A 31 1.61 5.88 -7.01
N LEU A 32 2.76 6.34 -7.52
CA LEU A 32 3.81 5.47 -8.06
C LEU A 32 4.33 4.49 -6.98
N LEU A 33 4.69 4.98 -5.79
CA LEU A 33 5.17 4.13 -4.70
C LEU A 33 4.10 3.13 -4.26
N GLY A 34 2.85 3.59 -4.12
CA GLY A 34 1.72 2.76 -3.71
C GLY A 34 1.45 1.64 -4.71
N THR A 35 1.39 1.96 -6.00
CA THR A 35 1.16 0.96 -7.06
C THR A 35 2.33 0.00 -7.21
N LEU A 36 3.58 0.48 -7.20
CA LEU A 36 4.77 -0.38 -7.28
C LEU A 36 4.88 -1.29 -6.06
N GLY A 37 4.71 -0.75 -4.86
CA GLY A 37 4.73 -1.52 -3.62
C GLY A 37 3.61 -2.57 -3.60
N LEU A 38 2.40 -2.19 -4.01
CA LEU A 38 1.27 -3.12 -4.08
C LEU A 38 1.48 -4.21 -5.13
N GLY A 39 1.97 -3.86 -6.33
CA GLY A 39 2.33 -4.84 -7.36
C GLY A 39 3.39 -5.83 -6.88
N LEU A 40 4.42 -5.33 -6.20
CA LEU A 40 5.49 -6.16 -5.63
C LEU A 40 5.00 -7.06 -4.49
N LEU A 41 4.06 -6.58 -3.66
CA LEU A 41 3.43 -7.37 -2.61
C LEU A 41 2.62 -8.53 -3.19
N LEU A 42 1.82 -8.25 -4.23
CA LEU A 42 1.02 -9.26 -4.91
C LEU A 42 1.90 -10.29 -5.63
N PHE A 43 2.97 -9.83 -6.27
CA PHE A 43 3.99 -10.70 -6.85
C PHE A 43 4.62 -11.62 -5.79
N SER A 44 5.00 -11.05 -4.64
CA SER A 44 5.57 -11.81 -3.52
C SER A 44 4.59 -12.86 -3.00
N LEU A 45 3.33 -12.49 -2.75
CA LEU A 45 2.30 -13.41 -2.27
C LEU A 45 2.04 -14.56 -3.25
N GLN A 46 1.94 -14.27 -4.55
CA GLN A 46 1.77 -15.30 -5.58
C GLN A 46 2.96 -16.27 -5.57
N ASN A 47 4.18 -15.75 -5.55
CA ASN A 47 5.39 -16.57 -5.58
C ASN A 47 5.60 -17.38 -4.29
N THR A 48 5.25 -16.84 -3.12
CA THR A 48 5.30 -17.57 -1.85
C THR A 48 4.34 -18.76 -1.86
N VAL A 49 3.13 -18.62 -2.42
CA VAL A 49 2.17 -19.73 -2.54
C VAL A 49 2.68 -20.78 -3.52
N SER A 50 3.23 -20.37 -4.65
CA SER A 50 3.83 -21.28 -5.64
C SER A 50 5.04 -22.03 -5.07
N ALA A 51 5.97 -21.33 -4.40
CA ALA A 51 7.14 -21.91 -3.77
C ALA A 51 6.80 -22.88 -2.62
N GLY A 52 5.63 -22.71 -1.98
CA GLY A 52 5.16 -23.60 -0.93
C GLY A 52 4.73 -24.98 -1.44
N GLN A 53 4.56 -25.13 -2.76
CA GLN A 53 4.27 -26.41 -3.40
C GLN A 53 5.55 -27.13 -3.83
N GLU A 54 6.72 -26.49 -3.68
CA GLU A 54 8.02 -27.07 -4.00
C GLU A 54 8.64 -27.75 -2.78
N TYR A 55 9.49 -28.76 -3.01
CA TYR A 55 10.15 -29.58 -1.97
C TYR A 55 11.12 -28.81 -1.05
N TRP A 56 11.24 -27.49 -1.20
CA TRP A 56 12.14 -26.62 -0.44
C TRP A 56 11.36 -25.79 0.59
N PRO A 57 11.31 -26.22 1.86
CA PRO A 57 10.47 -25.58 2.89
C PRO A 57 10.87 -24.13 3.23
N GLY A 58 12.09 -23.70 2.84
CA GLY A 58 12.56 -22.33 3.06
C GLY A 58 12.20 -21.33 1.96
N ALA A 59 11.87 -21.79 0.75
CA ALA A 59 11.65 -20.91 -0.40
C ALA A 59 10.51 -19.87 -0.19
N PRO A 60 9.34 -20.24 0.38
CA PRO A 60 8.24 -19.29 0.61
C PRO A 60 8.65 -18.09 1.49
N LEU A 61 9.47 -18.36 2.51
CA LEU A 61 9.90 -17.38 3.49
C LEU A 61 10.92 -16.41 2.87
N ILE A 62 11.86 -16.91 2.06
CA ILE A 62 12.83 -16.08 1.35
C ILE A 62 12.14 -15.17 0.33
N PHE A 63 11.16 -15.67 -0.43
CA PHE A 63 10.38 -14.85 -1.37
C PHE A 63 9.64 -13.71 -0.67
N PHE A 64 9.05 -13.98 0.50
CA PHE A 64 8.37 -12.95 1.28
C PHE A 64 9.37 -11.94 1.87
N LEU A 65 10.52 -12.39 2.33
CA LEU A 65 11.55 -11.50 2.90
C LEU A 65 12.14 -10.56 1.85
N VAL A 66 12.46 -11.09 0.67
CA VAL A 66 13.14 -10.33 -0.39
C VAL A 66 12.18 -9.40 -1.13
N PHE A 67 10.92 -9.80 -1.35
CA PHE A 67 9.98 -8.99 -2.13
C PHE A 67 8.85 -8.39 -1.28
N GLY A 68 8.37 -9.11 -0.28
CA GLY A 68 7.27 -8.66 0.59
C GLY A 68 7.69 -7.54 1.55
N ILE A 69 8.86 -7.65 2.20
CA ILE A 69 9.34 -6.60 3.11
C ILE A 69 9.56 -5.26 2.36
N PRO A 70 10.28 -5.22 1.22
CA PRO A 70 10.42 -3.96 0.47
C PRO A 70 9.09 -3.42 -0.06
N ALA A 71 8.17 -4.29 -0.45
CA ALA A 71 6.83 -3.91 -0.87
C ALA A 71 6.06 -3.18 0.24
N LEU A 72 6.05 -3.75 1.44
CA LEU A 72 5.41 -3.16 2.63
C LEU A 72 6.04 -1.81 2.98
N LEU A 73 7.37 -1.68 2.86
CA LEU A 73 8.07 -0.41 3.05
C LEU A 73 7.61 0.66 2.07
N MET A 74 7.55 0.34 0.77
CA MET A 74 7.08 1.31 -0.24
C MET A 74 5.64 1.75 0.02
N ILE A 75 4.73 0.81 0.33
CA ILE A 75 3.34 1.11 0.65
C ILE A 75 3.27 1.98 1.93
N GLY A 76 4.01 1.61 2.97
CA GLY A 76 4.07 2.34 4.23
C GLY A 76 4.56 3.77 4.07
N ILE A 77 5.58 3.99 3.23
CA ILE A 77 6.09 5.33 2.91
C ILE A 77 5.04 6.14 2.13
N ALA A 78 4.39 5.56 1.12
CA ALA A 78 3.33 6.24 0.37
C ALA A 78 2.17 6.68 1.27
N ILE A 79 1.69 5.79 2.13
CA ILE A 79 0.60 6.10 3.07
C ILE A 79 1.05 7.15 4.09
N GLY A 80 2.24 6.97 4.67
CA GLY A 80 2.80 7.91 5.64
C GLY A 80 2.88 9.32 5.08
N LEU A 81 3.45 9.50 3.88
CA LEU A 81 3.58 10.81 3.24
C LEU A 81 2.24 11.52 3.02
N SER A 82 1.18 10.77 2.70
CA SER A 82 -0.17 11.30 2.51
C SER A 82 -0.83 11.65 3.85
N VAL A 83 -0.78 10.73 4.82
CA VAL A 83 -1.42 10.90 6.13
C VAL A 83 -0.74 12.03 6.93
N PHE A 84 0.59 12.05 7.01
CA PHE A 84 1.32 13.10 7.73
C PHE A 84 1.04 14.50 7.17
N ARG A 85 0.81 14.61 5.85
CA ARG A 85 0.43 15.88 5.21
C ARG A 85 -0.94 16.36 5.67
N ILE A 86 -1.93 15.46 5.67
CA ILE A 86 -3.30 15.77 6.09
C ILE A 86 -3.30 16.19 7.57
N LEU A 87 -2.60 15.44 8.42
CA LEU A 87 -2.47 15.75 9.84
C LEU A 87 -1.81 17.12 10.06
N LYS A 88 -0.73 17.44 9.34
CA LYS A 88 -0.08 18.75 9.43
C LYS A 88 -1.02 19.88 9.00
N SER A 89 -1.78 19.68 7.93
CA SER A 89 -2.76 20.66 7.43
C SER A 89 -3.86 20.93 8.47
N ASN A 90 -4.38 19.89 9.12
CA ASN A 90 -5.44 20.04 10.11
C ASN A 90 -4.97 20.80 11.37
N HIS A 91 -3.73 20.57 11.82
CA HIS A 91 -3.16 21.31 12.96
C HIS A 91 -2.97 22.79 12.66
N ALA A 92 -2.44 23.13 11.47
CA ALA A 92 -2.29 24.53 11.06
C ALA A 92 -3.66 25.24 10.95
N ASN A 93 -4.69 24.51 10.52
CA ASN A 93 -6.05 25.00 10.41
C ASN A 93 -6.84 25.03 11.74
N ALA A 94 -6.26 24.53 12.83
CA ALA A 94 -6.79 24.68 14.17
C ALA A 94 -6.20 25.92 14.88
N ASP A 95 -4.91 26.19 14.66
CA ASP A 95 -4.19 27.33 15.23
C ASP A 95 -4.67 28.70 14.70
N ASN A 96 -4.94 28.79 13.39
CA ASN A 96 -5.52 29.99 12.77
C ASN A 96 -6.95 30.31 13.29
N ASN A 97 -7.78 29.30 13.57
CA ASN A 97 -9.12 29.48 14.12
C ASN A 97 -9.05 30.04 15.56
N ILE A 98 -8.07 29.61 16.36
CA ILE A 98 -7.85 30.13 17.73
C ILE A 98 -7.31 31.57 17.68
N THR A 99 -6.48 31.90 16.69
CA THR A 99 -5.86 33.24 16.56
C THR A 99 -6.71 34.26 15.83
N GLY A 100 -7.93 33.90 15.37
CA GLY A 100 -8.93 34.83 14.85
C GLY A 100 -8.51 35.61 13.61
N LYS A 101 -7.58 35.06 12.82
CA LYS A 101 -7.19 35.60 11.50
C LYS A 101 -8.01 34.99 10.37
#